data_AF-X6NP40-F1
#
_entry.id   AF-X6NP40-F1
#
_cell.length_a   1.000
_cell.length_b   1.000
_cell.length_c   1.000
_cell.angle_alpha   90.00
_cell.angle_beta   90.00
_cell.angle_gamma   90.00
#
_symmetry.space_group_name_H-M   'P 1'
#
loop_
_entity.id
_entity.type
_entity.pdbx_description
1 polymer ?
#
loop_
_entity_poly.entity_id
_entity_poly.type
_entity_poly.pdbx_seq_one_letter_code
_entity_poly.pdbx_strand_id
1 'polypeptide(L)'
;MVSLVAMDQGPQEESSDPALKIRGGKAFENKKYSIGMLEIPPNGIKYPEITATDEVTKNTIFIVTSSEKNKLGVKIGQTAEEKLLSIGSVFVVPNENQYSLINHSQTHSVKLTFVLMKQSNLVE
;
A
#
# COMPACT_ATOMS: atom_id res chain seq x y z
N MET A 1 24.03 -9.43 11.32
CA MET A 1 23.59 -8.22 12.03
C MET A 1 22.38 -7.68 11.30
N VAL A 2 21.22 -7.61 11.96
CA VAL A 2 20.01 -6.98 11.40
C VAL A 2 19.98 -5.56 11.95
N SER A 3 20.07 -4.57 11.07
CA SER A 3 19.98 -3.16 11.44
C SER A 3 18.54 -2.70 11.27
N LEU A 4 17.90 -2.30 12.36
CA LEU A 4 16.60 -1.62 12.34
C LEU A 4 16.86 -0.16 11.97
N VAL A 5 16.56 0.21 10.73
CA VAL A 5 16.59 1.60 10.28
C VAL A 5 15.25 2.25 10.67
N ALA A 6 15.29 3.24 11.57
CA ALA A 6 14.18 4.16 11.76
C ALA A 6 14.17 5.16 10.59
N MET A 7 13.00 5.38 9.98
CA MET A 7 12.86 6.29 8.84
C MET A 7 12.25 7.62 9.23
N ASP A 8 12.78 8.65 8.56
CA ASP A 8 12.41 10.06 8.57
C ASP A 8 10.97 10.27 8.07
N GLN A 9 10.18 11.04 8.82
CA GLN A 9 8.78 11.34 8.52
C GLN A 9 8.74 12.67 7.76
N GLY A 10 8.52 12.62 6.44
CA GLY A 10 8.15 13.80 5.68
C GLY A 10 6.87 14.47 6.24
N PRO A 11 6.62 15.74 5.94
CA PRO A 11 5.59 16.52 6.60
C PRO A 11 4.21 16.03 6.15
N GLN A 12 3.53 15.25 7.00
CA GLN A 12 2.09 15.00 6.92
C GLN A 12 1.43 15.71 8.09
N GLU A 13 0.35 16.46 7.81
CA GLU A 13 -0.49 17.08 8.83
C GLU A 13 -0.92 16.02 9.86
N GLU A 14 -0.48 16.23 11.10
CA GLU A 14 -0.65 15.31 12.21
C GLU A 14 -2.13 15.24 12.62
N SER A 15 -2.82 14.20 12.16
CA SER A 15 -3.92 13.63 12.94
C SER A 15 -3.34 13.17 14.27
N SER A 16 -3.75 13.82 15.36
CA SER A 16 -3.25 13.66 16.73
C SER A 16 -3.59 12.31 17.39
N ASP A 17 -4.28 11.40 16.70
CA ASP A 17 -4.58 10.05 17.20
C ASP A 17 -3.69 8.97 16.54
N PRO A 18 -2.77 8.32 17.30
CA PRO A 18 -1.93 7.23 16.80
C PRO A 18 -2.70 5.95 16.42
N ALA A 19 -3.98 5.85 16.78
CA ALA A 19 -4.85 4.74 16.38
C ALA A 19 -5.31 4.84 14.90
N LEU A 20 -5.25 6.04 14.30
CA LEU A 20 -5.70 6.30 12.92
C LEU A 20 -4.55 6.32 11.91
N LYS A 21 -3.31 6.11 12.35
CA LYS A 21 -2.15 6.05 11.46
C LYS A 21 -2.13 4.73 10.71
N ILE A 22 -2.03 4.80 9.38
CA ILE A 22 -1.75 3.66 8.51
C ILE A 22 -0.41 3.06 8.92
N ARG A 23 -0.36 1.73 9.05
CA ARG A 23 0.83 1.00 9.48
C ARG A 23 1.31 0.11 8.36
N GLY A 24 2.62 -0.14 8.28
CA GLY A 24 3.15 -1.04 7.28
C GLY A 24 4.67 -1.00 7.20
N GLY A 25 5.22 -1.85 6.36
CA GLY A 25 6.65 -1.93 6.13
C GLY A 25 7.03 -3.02 5.15
N LYS A 26 8.21 -2.89 4.54
CA LYS A 26 8.84 -3.95 3.76
C LYS A 26 9.38 -5.02 4.71
N ALA A 27 8.98 -6.26 4.50
CA ALA A 27 9.48 -7.42 5.23
C ALA A 27 10.70 -8.05 4.53
N PHE A 28 10.77 -7.93 3.20
CA PHE A 28 11.85 -8.47 2.39
C PHE A 28 12.10 -7.58 1.17
N GLU A 29 13.36 -7.48 0.76
CA GLU A 29 13.77 -6.68 -0.39
C GLU A 29 14.95 -7.34 -1.11
N ASN A 30 14.84 -7.44 -2.43
CA ASN A 30 15.94 -7.84 -3.30
C ASN A 30 15.98 -6.94 -4.56
N LYS A 31 16.89 -7.25 -5.49
CA LYS A 31 17.06 -6.47 -6.73
C LYS A 31 15.84 -6.46 -7.66
N LYS A 32 14.97 -7.47 -7.57
CA LYS A 32 13.83 -7.67 -8.47
C LYS A 32 12.51 -7.23 -7.86
N TYR A 33 12.34 -7.37 -6.55
CA TYR A 33 11.09 -7.05 -5.88
C TYR A 33 11.29 -6.78 -4.38
N SER A 34 10.29 -6.11 -3.80
CA SER A 34 10.14 -5.96 -2.35
C SER A 34 8.77 -6.47 -1.94
N ILE A 35 8.69 -7.13 -0.78
CA ILE A 35 7.43 -7.63 -0.21
C ILE A 35 7.23 -6.94 1.13
N GLY A 36 6.00 -6.58 1.44
CA GLY A 36 5.66 -6.00 2.73
C GLY A 36 4.21 -6.17 3.10
N MET A 37 3.86 -5.54 4.22
CA MET A 37 2.51 -5.51 4.74
C MET A 37 2.04 -4.07 4.90
N LEU A 38 0.75 -3.87 4.70
CA LEU A 38 0.06 -2.61 4.91
C LEU A 38 -1.22 -2.89 5.72
N GLU A 39 -1.44 -2.09 6.76
CA GLU A 39 -2.61 -2.11 7.61
C GLU A 39 -3.28 -0.73 7.55
N ILE A 40 -4.53 -0.73 7.10
CA ILE A 40 -5.38 0.47 7.02
C ILE A 40 -6.38 0.39 8.18
N PRO A 41 -6.31 1.31 9.16
CA PRO A 41 -7.22 1.29 10.30
C PRO A 41 -8.67 1.52 9.85
N PRO A 42 -9.66 1.29 10.72
CA PRO A 42 -11.05 1.63 10.44
C PRO A 42 -11.21 3.06 9.96
N ASN A 43 -12.00 3.27 8.90
CA ASN A 43 -12.19 4.56 8.21
C ASN A 43 -10.89 5.19 7.65
N GLY A 44 -9.78 4.46 7.64
CA GLY A 44 -8.50 4.94 7.13
C GLY A 44 -8.47 5.03 5.61
N ILE A 45 -7.74 6.01 5.09
CA ILE A 45 -7.54 6.22 3.65
C ILE A 45 -6.05 6.24 3.33
N LYS A 46 -5.59 5.26 2.55
CA LYS A 46 -4.27 5.28 1.93
C LYS A 46 -4.35 6.01 0.60
N TYR A 47 -3.79 7.21 0.57
CA TYR A 47 -3.52 7.94 -0.66
C TYR A 47 -2.26 7.40 -1.35
N PRO A 48 -2.14 7.59 -2.67
CA PRO A 48 -0.97 7.15 -3.39
C PRO A 48 0.26 7.86 -2.80
N GLU A 49 1.27 7.07 -2.42
CA GLU A 49 2.59 7.65 -2.26
C GLU A 49 3.08 7.99 -3.67
N ILE A 50 3.26 9.28 -3.95
CA ILE A 50 4.16 9.69 -5.02
C ILE A 50 5.51 9.17 -4.57
N THR A 51 5.90 8.00 -5.07
CA THR A 51 7.19 7.39 -4.78
C THR A 51 8.21 8.22 -5.55
N ALA A 52 8.57 9.38 -5.00
CA ALA A 52 9.70 10.21 -5.42
C ALA A 52 11.02 9.54 -4.98
N THR A 53 11.11 8.24 -5.21
CA THR A 53 12.30 7.43 -5.00
C THR A 53 12.68 6.90 -6.36
N ASP A 54 13.92 7.12 -6.76
CA ASP A 54 14.58 6.72 -8.02
C ASP A 54 14.44 5.22 -8.41
N GLU A 55 13.67 4.43 -7.66
CA GLU A 55 13.30 3.07 -7.98
C GLU A 55 12.03 3.08 -8.86
N VAL A 56 12.23 3.02 -10.17
CA VAL A 56 11.14 2.82 -11.13
C VAL A 56 10.38 1.54 -10.77
N THR A 57 9.23 1.69 -10.11
CA THR A 57 8.40 0.57 -9.66
C THR A 57 7.51 0.15 -10.81
N LYS A 58 7.72 -1.03 -11.36
CA LYS A 58 7.00 -1.48 -12.56
C LYS A 58 5.52 -1.73 -12.28
N ASN A 59 5.18 -2.42 -11.19
CA ASN A 59 3.81 -2.68 -10.79
C ASN A 59 3.79 -2.97 -9.28
N THR A 60 2.65 -2.69 -8.65
CA THR A 60 2.40 -3.12 -7.27
C THR A 60 1.26 -4.12 -7.24
N ILE A 61 1.51 -5.30 -6.69
CA ILE A 61 0.49 -6.34 -6.49
C ILE A 61 0.05 -6.27 -5.04
N PHE A 62 -1.26 -6.24 -4.81
CA PHE A 62 -1.86 -6.30 -3.48
C PHE A 62 -2.69 -7.56 -3.30
N ILE A 63 -2.57 -8.17 -2.13
CA ILE A 63 -3.33 -9.33 -1.70
C ILE A 63 -4.05 -8.95 -0.41
N VAL A 64 -5.38 -9.03 -0.40
CA VAL A 64 -6.19 -8.72 0.79
C VAL A 64 -6.12 -9.90 1.76
N THR A 65 -5.29 -9.76 2.79
CA THR A 65 -5.07 -10.82 3.79
C THR A 65 -6.04 -10.75 4.96
N SER A 66 -6.63 -9.58 5.22
CA SER A 66 -7.72 -9.41 6.19
C SER A 66 -8.61 -8.25 5.78
N SER A 67 -9.92 -8.47 5.70
CA SER A 67 -10.93 -7.43 5.48
C SER A 67 -12.31 -8.01 5.78
N GLU A 68 -13.19 -7.19 6.35
CA GLU A 68 -14.62 -7.49 6.33
C GLU A 68 -15.15 -7.52 4.89
N LYS A 69 -16.26 -8.23 4.67
CA LYS A 69 -16.84 -8.39 3.33
C LYS A 69 -17.14 -7.03 2.70
N ASN A 70 -16.54 -6.79 1.52
CA ASN A 70 -16.70 -5.58 0.70
C ASN A 70 -16.35 -4.27 1.44
N LYS A 71 -15.36 -4.32 2.34
CA LYS A 71 -14.93 -3.14 3.11
C LYS A 71 -13.64 -2.49 2.63
N LEU A 72 -12.92 -3.09 1.70
CA LEU A 72 -11.79 -2.41 1.06
C LEU A 72 -12.26 -1.76 -0.25
N GLY A 73 -12.35 -0.44 -0.25
CA GLY A 73 -12.52 0.37 -1.45
C GLY A 73 -11.20 0.52 -2.20
N VAL A 74 -11.18 0.19 -3.48
CA VAL A 74 -10.01 0.34 -4.36
C VAL A 74 -10.39 1.16 -5.58
N LYS A 75 -9.64 2.23 -5.82
CA LYS A 75 -9.73 3.04 -7.04
C LYS A 75 -8.35 3.13 -7.69
N ILE A 76 -8.25 2.83 -8.98
CA ILE A 76 -7.01 2.84 -9.77
C ILE A 76 -7.21 3.72 -10.99
N GLY A 77 -6.46 4.82 -11.07
CA GLY A 77 -6.66 5.89 -12.04
C GLY A 77 -7.64 6.95 -11.55
N GLN A 78 -7.58 8.13 -12.15
CA GLN A 78 -8.36 9.30 -11.71
C GLN A 78 -9.86 9.16 -12.02
N THR A 79 -10.19 8.52 -13.14
CA THR A 79 -11.56 8.40 -13.67
C THR A 79 -12.22 7.06 -13.36
N ALA A 80 -11.49 6.12 -12.75
CA ALA A 80 -12.06 4.81 -12.46
C ALA A 80 -13.09 4.88 -11.33
N GLU A 81 -14.09 4.01 -11.44
CA GLU A 81 -14.98 3.71 -10.33
C GLU A 81 -14.24 2.99 -9.21
N GLU A 82 -14.66 3.26 -7.98
CA GLU A 82 -14.23 2.48 -6.84
C GLU A 82 -14.82 1.07 -6.90
N LYS A 83 -14.00 0.05 -6.68
CA LYS A 83 -14.42 -1.34 -6.53
C LYS A 83 -14.23 -1.79 -5.09
N LEU A 84 -15.26 -2.44 -4.54
CA LEU A 84 -15.24 -2.97 -3.18
C LEU A 84 -14.72 -4.41 -3.19
N LEU A 85 -13.67 -4.65 -2.42
CA LEU A 85 -12.98 -5.93 -2.31
C LEU A 85 -13.15 -6.54 -0.91
N SER A 86 -12.98 -7.85 -0.86
CA SER A 86 -13.03 -8.67 0.37
C SER A 86 -11.70 -9.40 0.58
N ILE A 87 -11.55 -10.05 1.73
CA ILE A 87 -10.45 -11.00 2.00
C ILE A 87 -10.27 -12.00 0.84
N GLY A 88 -9.02 -12.31 0.51
CA GLY A 88 -8.64 -13.20 -0.60
C GLY A 88 -8.63 -12.54 -1.98
N SER A 89 -9.12 -11.30 -2.11
CA SER A 89 -9.03 -10.56 -3.37
C SER A 89 -7.58 -10.22 -3.70
N VAL A 90 -7.25 -10.21 -4.99
CA VAL A 90 -5.94 -9.81 -5.51
C VAL A 90 -6.16 -8.74 -6.57
N PHE A 91 -5.37 -7.68 -6.54
CA PHE A 91 -5.41 -6.63 -7.56
C PHE A 91 -4.01 -6.10 -7.86
N VAL A 92 -3.86 -5.50 -9.04
CA VAL A 92 -2.59 -4.97 -9.53
C VAL A 92 -2.78 -3.48 -9.82
N VAL A 93 -1.88 -2.66 -9.30
CA VAL A 93 -1.72 -1.27 -9.69
C VAL A 93 -0.59 -1.21 -10.72
N PRO A 94 -0.91 -0.87 -11.99
CA PRO A 94 0.12 -0.74 -13.02
C PRO A 94 1.08 0.43 -12.72
N ASN A 95 2.27 0.43 -13.36
CA ASN A 95 3.17 1.59 -13.28
C ASN A 95 2.42 2.90 -13.58
N GLU A 96 2.87 3.99 -12.96
CA GLU A 96 2.38 5.37 -13.19
C GLU A 96 0.90 5.61 -12.88
N ASN A 97 0.16 4.59 -12.46
CA ASN A 97 -1.23 4.75 -12.08
C ASN A 97 -1.35 5.20 -10.63
N GLN A 98 -2.03 6.32 -10.44
CA GLN A 98 -2.47 6.73 -9.12
C GLN A 98 -3.52 5.75 -8.61
N TYR A 99 -3.49 5.44 -7.32
CA TYR A 99 -4.50 4.59 -6.69
C TYR A 99 -4.81 5.08 -5.28
N SER A 100 -6.01 4.78 -4.79
CA SER A 100 -6.40 5.02 -3.41
C SER A 100 -7.04 3.77 -2.82
N LEU A 101 -6.72 3.50 -1.55
CA LEU A 101 -7.31 2.40 -0.79
C LEU A 101 -8.05 2.97 0.41
N ILE A 102 -9.33 2.61 0.56
CA ILE A 102 -10.21 3.13 1.60
C ILE A 102 -10.73 1.95 2.40
N ASN A 103 -10.62 2.01 3.74
CA ASN A 103 -11.27 1.05 4.61
C ASN A 103 -12.63 1.58 5.05
N HIS A 104 -13.71 0.99 4.53
CA HIS A 104 -15.11 1.29 4.89
C HIS A 104 -15.61 0.55 6.13
N SER A 105 -14.75 -0.21 6.80
CA SER A 105 -15.04 -0.78 8.11
C SER A 105 -14.95 0.29 9.19
N GLN A 106 -15.89 0.25 10.14
CA GLN A 106 -15.89 1.11 11.31
C GLN A 106 -15.18 0.46 12.51
N THR A 107 -14.89 -0.84 12.43
CA THR A 107 -14.48 -1.65 13.59
C THR A 107 -13.22 -2.48 13.33
N HIS A 108 -12.92 -2.82 12.08
CA HIS A 108 -11.81 -3.71 11.72
C HIS A 108 -10.80 -3.03 10.80
N SER A 109 -9.52 -3.24 11.06
CA SER A 109 -8.47 -2.88 10.10
C SER A 109 -8.51 -3.78 8.87
N VAL A 110 -8.16 -3.21 7.72
CA VAL A 110 -7.82 -3.99 6.52
C VAL A 110 -6.33 -4.27 6.52
N LYS A 111 -5.93 -5.52 6.25
CA LYS A 111 -4.54 -5.92 6.07
C LYS A 111 -4.31 -6.40 4.65
N LEU A 112 -3.19 -5.95 4.10
CA LEU A 112 -2.74 -6.21 2.74
C LEU A 112 -1.31 -6.72 2.80
N THR A 113 -1.01 -7.74 2.00
CA THR A 113 0.36 -8.01 1.58
C THR A 113 0.58 -7.32 0.25
N PHE A 114 1.71 -6.63 0.10
CA PHE A 114 2.08 -6.01 -1.16
C PHE A 114 3.38 -6.59 -1.72
N VAL A 115 3.48 -6.64 -3.05
CA VAL A 115 4.68 -6.96 -3.79
C VAL A 115 4.97 -5.80 -4.75
N LEU A 116 6.08 -5.11 -4.52
CA LEU A 116 6.60 -4.05 -5.39
C LEU A 116 7.56 -4.68 -6.38
N MET A 117 7.22 -4.66 -7.67
CA MET A 117 8.12 -5.14 -8.72
C MET A 117 9.09 -4.01 -9.09
N LYS A 118 10.39 -4.23 -8.93
CA LYS A 118 11.42 -3.25 -9.30
C LYS A 118 11.73 -3.37 -10.78
N GLN A 119 11.84 -2.24 -11.47
CA GLN A 119 12.41 -2.23 -12.81
C GLN A 119 13.90 -2.56 -12.69
N SER A 120 14.35 -3.56 -13.44
CA SER A 120 15.78 -3.83 -13.53
C SER A 120 16.40 -2.71 -14.35
N ASN A 121 17.26 -1.89 -13.75
CA ASN A 121 18.20 -1.08 -14.50
C ASN A 121 19.18 -2.05 -15.16
N LEU A 122 18.83 -2.56 -16.33
CA LEU A 122 19.80 -3.10 -17.27
C LEU A 122 20.57 -1.89 -17.80
N VAL A 123 21.65 -1.54 -17.09
CA VAL A 123 22.78 -0.91 -17.74
C VAL A 123 23.51 -2.07 -18.42
N GLU A 124 23.31 -2.22 -19.73
CA GLU A 124 24.24 -2.97 -20.58
C GLU A 124 25.57 -2.24 -20.67
#